data_AF-A0AAW7CYZ4-F1
#
_entry.id   AF-A0AAW7CYZ4-F1
#
_cell.length_a   1.000
_cell.length_b   1.000
_cell.length_c   1.000
_cell.angle_alpha   90.00
_cell.angle_beta   90.00
_cell.angle_gamma   90.00
#
_symmetry.space_group_name_H-M   'P 1'
#
loop_
_entity.id
_entity.type
_entity.pdbx_description
1 polymer ?
#
loop_
_entity_poly.entity_id
_entity_poly.type
_entity_poly.pdbx_seq_one_letter_code
_entity_poly.pdbx_strand_id
1 'polypeptide(L)'
;MKKSFLLAAALLVVGSSTMVAKTVSTMENPTLEFKKEVTSELYLLEVLALYTYEVLYSEEMCLTTEEALLDRGYELVELYGGFDVVTVGFSAIGDCEL
;
A
#
# COMPACT_ATOMS: atom_id res chain seq x y z
N MET A 1 -28.42 -52.30 23.84
CA MET A 1 -29.68 -51.65 24.25
C MET A 1 -30.15 -50.71 23.13
N LYS A 2 -31.43 -50.82 22.75
CA LYS A 2 -32.38 -49.83 22.18
C LYS A 2 -31.86 -48.88 21.07
N LYS A 3 -32.25 -49.14 19.80
CA LYS A 3 -33.48 -48.67 19.09
C LYS A 3 -33.28 -47.30 18.43
N SER A 4 -33.32 -47.32 17.10
CA SER A 4 -33.73 -46.23 16.22
C SER A 4 -34.95 -45.48 16.76
N PHE A 5 -35.15 -44.22 16.38
CA PHE A 5 -36.40 -43.76 15.74
C PHE A 5 -36.33 -42.26 15.43
N LEU A 6 -36.82 -41.94 14.25
CA LEU A 6 -37.06 -40.62 13.68
C LEU A 6 -38.17 -39.84 14.43
N LEU A 7 -38.19 -38.53 14.14
CA LEU A 7 -39.34 -37.68 13.79
C LEU A 7 -40.06 -36.82 14.87
N ALA A 8 -40.37 -35.61 14.39
CA ALA A 8 -41.49 -34.69 14.71
C ALA A 8 -41.36 -33.82 15.97
N ALA A 9 -41.15 -32.50 15.86
CA ALA A 9 -42.03 -31.42 15.35
C ALA A 9 -43.10 -30.95 16.37
N ALA A 10 -42.94 -29.72 16.85
CA ALA A 10 -43.99 -28.86 17.39
C ALA A 10 -43.54 -27.40 17.13
N LEU A 11 -43.95 -26.75 16.05
CA LEU A 11 -45.19 -25.95 15.92
C LEU A 11 -45.44 -25.06 17.14
N LEU A 12 -44.91 -23.84 17.10
CA LEU A 12 -45.60 -22.67 17.64
C LEU A 12 -45.65 -21.60 16.55
N VAL A 13 -46.76 -21.62 15.82
CA VAL A 13 -47.26 -20.49 15.06
C VAL A 13 -47.73 -19.47 16.09
N VAL A 14 -47.02 -18.34 16.21
CA VAL A 14 -47.63 -17.11 16.71
C VAL A 14 -47.56 -16.12 15.57
N GLY A 15 -48.67 -16.06 14.84
CA GLY A 15 -48.95 -14.94 13.95
C GLY A 15 -49.28 -13.71 14.77
N SER A 16 -48.49 -12.66 14.60
CA SER A 16 -48.97 -11.30 14.71
C SER A 16 -48.45 -10.53 13.50
N SER A 17 -49.40 -10.10 12.70
CA SER A 17 -49.24 -9.38 11.45
C SER A 17 -48.55 -8.03 11.67
N THR A 18 -47.92 -7.55 10.59
CA THR A 18 -47.41 -6.17 10.37
C THR A 18 -46.14 -5.85 11.15
N MET A 19 -45.00 -5.58 10.53
CA MET A 19 -44.74 -4.46 9.62
C MET A 19 -43.47 -4.76 8.82
N VAL A 20 -43.46 -4.51 7.51
CA VAL A 20 -42.25 -4.60 6.67
C VAL A 20 -41.32 -3.46 7.07
N ALA A 21 -40.47 -3.70 8.07
CA ALA A 21 -39.30 -2.87 8.28
C ALA A 21 -38.33 -3.20 7.16
N LYS A 22 -38.44 -2.44 6.06
CA LYS A 22 -37.44 -2.38 4.99
C LYS A 22 -36.18 -1.79 5.62
N THR A 23 -35.43 -2.60 6.34
CA THR A 23 -34.04 -2.32 6.64
C THR A 23 -33.35 -2.37 5.29
N VAL A 24 -33.16 -1.19 4.72
CA VAL A 24 -32.15 -0.97 3.70
C VAL A 24 -30.85 -1.35 4.42
N SER A 25 -30.44 -2.60 4.25
CA SER A 25 -29.07 -3.00 4.49
C SER A 25 -28.25 -2.14 3.54
N THR A 26 -27.80 -0.99 4.02
CA THR A 26 -26.58 -0.39 3.51
C THR A 26 -25.52 -1.45 3.77
N MET A 27 -25.30 -2.30 2.77
CA MET A 27 -24.04 -2.99 2.62
C MET A 27 -23.01 -1.88 2.58
N GLU A 28 -22.49 -1.52 3.75
CA GLU A 28 -21.20 -0.86 3.86
C GLU A 28 -20.24 -1.83 3.19
N ASN A 29 -19.95 -1.51 1.94
CA ASN A 29 -18.91 -2.15 1.17
C ASN A 29 -17.68 -2.13 2.08
N PRO A 30 -17.16 -3.28 2.55
CA PRO A 30 -15.98 -3.27 3.39
C PRO A 30 -14.86 -2.71 2.52
N THR A 31 -14.62 -1.41 2.68
CA THR A 31 -13.51 -0.73 2.04
C THR A 31 -12.32 -1.30 2.79
N LEU A 32 -11.68 -2.30 2.18
CA LEU A 32 -10.43 -2.85 2.66
C LEU A 32 -9.45 -1.68 2.68
N GLU A 33 -9.28 -1.06 3.84
CA GLU A 33 -8.20 -0.11 4.09
C GLU A 33 -6.92 -0.92 4.08
N PHE A 34 -6.32 -1.04 2.90
CA PHE A 34 -4.95 -1.51 2.75
C PHE A 34 -4.06 -0.48 3.44
N LYS A 35 -3.70 -0.73 4.71
CA LYS A 35 -2.57 -0.04 5.33
C LYS A 35 -1.33 -0.41 4.52
N LYS A 36 -0.92 0.48 3.60
CA LYS A 36 0.40 0.44 2.97
C LYS A 36 1.40 0.67 4.10
N GLU A 37 2.08 -0.38 4.52
CA GLU A 37 3.19 -0.26 5.45
C GLU A 37 4.29 0.52 4.71
N VAL A 38 4.58 1.72 5.20
CA VAL A 38 5.61 2.58 4.64
C VAL A 38 6.92 2.18 5.29
N THR A 39 7.73 1.42 4.57
CA THR A 39 9.06 1.00 4.99
C THR A 39 10.12 1.91 4.37
N SER A 40 11.05 2.38 5.19
CA SER A 40 12.24 3.09 4.74
C SER A 40 13.37 2.08 4.49
N GLU A 41 14.11 2.28 3.40
CA GLU A 41 15.26 1.46 3.02
C GLU A 41 16.47 2.37 2.81
N LEU A 42 17.67 1.82 2.91
CA LEU A 42 18.90 2.53 2.58
C LEU A 42 19.05 2.53 1.05
N TYR A 43 18.97 3.71 0.44
CA TYR A 43 19.16 3.92 -0.98
C TYR A 43 20.53 4.55 -1.27
N LEU A 44 21.20 4.06 -2.30
CA LEU A 44 22.26 4.78 -3.00
C LEU A 44 21.62 5.60 -4.13
N LEU A 45 21.78 6.91 -4.05
CA LEU A 45 21.35 7.87 -5.06
C LEU A 45 22.55 8.32 -5.87
N GLU A 46 22.44 8.28 -7.19
CA GLU A 46 23.52 8.72 -8.09
C GLU A 46 22.98 9.70 -9.12
N VAL A 47 23.61 10.87 -9.25
CA VAL A 47 23.33 11.80 -10.35
C VAL A 47 24.33 11.53 -11.46
N LEU A 48 23.83 11.23 -12.64
CA LEU A 48 24.61 10.84 -13.81
C LEU A 48 24.45 11.88 -14.90
N ALA A 49 25.56 12.30 -15.52
CA ALA A 49 25.52 13.11 -16.73
C ALA A 49 24.87 12.30 -17.88
N LEU A 50 23.82 12.84 -18.52
CA LEU A 50 22.98 12.09 -19.44
C LEU A 50 23.73 11.50 -20.64
N TYR A 51 24.75 12.20 -21.14
CA TYR A 51 25.47 11.80 -22.35
C TYR A 51 26.76 11.02 -22.10
N THR A 52 27.37 11.18 -20.93
CA THR A 52 28.66 10.54 -20.59
C THR A 52 28.51 9.41 -19.58
N TYR A 53 27.38 9.35 -18.87
CA TYR A 53 27.15 8.48 -17.72
C TYR A 53 28.20 8.64 -16.61
N GLU A 54 28.85 9.80 -16.56
CA GLU A 54 29.74 10.13 -15.46
C GLU A 54 28.93 10.43 -14.20
N VAL A 55 29.33 9.84 -13.07
CA VAL A 55 28.73 10.11 -11.76
C VAL A 55 29.18 11.49 -11.30
N LEU A 56 28.23 12.43 -11.26
CA LEU A 56 28.44 13.79 -10.80
C LEU A 56 28.27 13.91 -9.28
N TYR A 57 27.44 13.03 -8.71
CA TYR A 57 27.11 13.00 -7.29
C TYR A 57 26.66 11.61 -6.88
N SER A 58 26.99 11.23 -5.64
CA SER A 58 26.59 9.97 -5.04
C SER A 58 26.39 10.16 -3.54
N GLU A 59 25.26 9.67 -3.02
CA GLU A 59 24.89 9.76 -1.60
C GLU A 59 24.08 8.54 -1.18
N GLU A 60 24.35 8.03 0.02
CA GLU A 60 23.54 7.01 0.67
C GLU A 60 22.56 7.66 1.64
N MET A 61 21.28 7.33 1.55
CA MET A 61 20.25 7.92 2.40
C MET A 61 19.13 6.94 2.73
N CYS A 62 18.65 7.03 3.97
CA CYS A 62 17.48 6.31 4.44
C CYS A 62 16.21 7.04 4.03
N LEU A 63 15.49 6.48 3.07
CA LEU A 63 14.29 7.06 2.49
C LEU A 63 13.23 5.99 2.27
N THR A 64 11.97 6.40 2.28
CA THR A 64 10.93 5.60 1.65
C THR A 64 11.11 5.65 0.13
N THR A 65 10.61 4.64 -0.59
CA THR A 65 10.65 4.64 -2.06
C THR A 65 9.98 5.89 -2.66
N GLU A 66 8.96 6.42 -1.99
CA GLU A 66 8.24 7.62 -2.42
C GLU A 66 9.12 8.87 -2.28
N GLU A 67 9.75 9.07 -1.13
CA GLU A 67 10.68 10.20 -0.90
C GLU A 67 11.90 10.14 -1.82
N ALA A 68 12.44 8.94 -2.06
CA ALA A 68 13.56 8.76 -2.97
C ALA A 68 13.20 9.21 -4.41
N LEU A 69 12.08 8.72 -4.94
CA LEU A 69 11.69 8.95 -6.34
C LEU A 69 11.05 10.32 -6.58
N LEU A 70 10.17 10.77 -5.69
CA LEU A 70 9.32 11.94 -5.93
C LEU A 70 9.90 13.23 -5.35
N ASP A 71 10.61 13.16 -4.23
CA ASP A 71 11.12 14.35 -3.58
C ASP A 71 12.61 14.53 -3.91
N ARG A 72 13.43 13.58 -3.47
CA ARG A 72 14.88 13.71 -3.55
C ARG A 72 15.39 13.65 -4.98
N GLY A 73 14.80 12.78 -5.81
CA GLY A 73 15.13 12.68 -7.22
C GLY A 73 14.92 13.97 -7.99
N TYR A 74 13.76 14.59 -7.84
CA TYR A 74 13.42 15.82 -8.54
C TYR A 74 14.30 16.98 -8.07
N GLU A 75 14.55 17.09 -6.77
CA GLU A 75 15.47 18.10 -6.22
C GLU A 75 16.87 17.98 -6.81
N LEU A 76 17.42 16.76 -6.87
CA LEU A 76 18.74 16.51 -7.46
C LEU A 76 18.76 16.84 -8.95
N VAL A 77 17.72 16.50 -9.70
CA VAL A 77 17.66 16.87 -11.12
C VAL A 77 17.66 18.39 -11.30
N GLU A 78 16.84 19.11 -10.55
CA GLU A 78 16.79 20.58 -10.64
C GLU A 78 18.13 21.23 -10.27
N LEU A 79 18.79 20.72 -9.23
CA LEU A 79 20.08 21.24 -8.76
C LEU A 79 21.20 21.08 -9.82
N TYR A 80 21.17 20.00 -10.59
CA TYR A 80 22.22 19.65 -11.56
C TYR A 80 21.87 20.02 -13.02
N GLY A 81 20.86 20.88 -13.23
CA GLY A 81 20.58 21.50 -14.54
C GLY A 81 19.42 20.89 -15.33
N GLY A 82 18.62 20.02 -14.70
CA GLY A 82 17.40 19.49 -15.26
C GLY A 82 17.56 18.16 -16.00
N PHE A 83 16.42 17.58 -16.39
CA PHE A 83 16.33 16.26 -17.04
C PHE A 83 17.02 16.20 -18.42
N ASP A 84 17.29 17.34 -19.04
CA ASP A 84 18.00 17.43 -20.33
C ASP A 84 19.52 17.27 -20.16
N VAL A 85 20.03 17.36 -18.92
CA VAL A 85 21.46 17.36 -18.58
C VAL A 85 21.83 16.13 -17.75
N VAL A 86 20.97 15.74 -16.82
CA VAL A 86 21.24 14.64 -15.87
C VAL A 86 20.10 13.65 -15.76
N THR A 87 20.43 12.45 -15.28
CA THR A 87 19.47 11.46 -14.80
C THR A 87 19.85 11.05 -13.37
N VAL A 88 18.88 10.61 -12.58
CA VAL A 88 19.10 10.16 -11.20
C VAL A 88 18.80 8.67 -11.12
N GLY A 89 19.80 7.89 -10.69
CA GLY A 89 19.68 6.48 -10.38
C GLY A 89 19.40 6.27 -8.89
N PHE A 90 18.59 5.25 -8.59
CA PHE A 90 18.27 4.83 -7.22
C PHE A 90 18.50 3.33 -7.10
N SER A 91 19.31 2.91 -6.13
CA SER A 91 19.52 1.51 -5.82
C SER A 91 19.28 1.27 -4.34
N ALA A 92 18.32 0.40 -3.99
CA ALA A 92 18.19 -0.07 -2.63
C ALA A 92 19.41 -0.95 -2.30
N ILE A 93 20.21 -0.53 -1.31
CA ILE A 93 21.47 -1.18 -0.95
C ILE A 93 21.40 -1.90 0.40
N GLY A 94 20.34 -1.68 1.18
CA GLY A 94 20.12 -2.39 2.44
C GLY A 94 18.98 -1.83 3.26
N ASP A 95 18.90 -2.29 4.50
CA ASP A 95 17.97 -1.79 5.49
C ASP A 95 18.55 -0.56 6.20
N CYS A 96 17.69 0.34 6.65
CA CYS A 96 18.09 1.41 7.54
C CYS A 96 18.42 0.86 8.92
N GLU A 97 19.68 0.98 9.36
CA GLU A 97 20.03 0.70 10.75
C GLU A 97 19.38 1.75 11.66
N LEU A 98 18.62 1.28 12.66
CA LEU A 98 17.93 2.11 13.66
C LEU A 98 18.88 2.68 14.72
#